data_AF-A0A4Y7TSL1-F1
#
_entry.id   AF-A0A4Y7TSL1-F1
#
_cell.length_a   1.000
_cell.length_b   1.000
_cell.length_c   1.000
_cell.angle_alpha   90.00
_cell.angle_beta   90.00
_cell.angle_gamma   90.00
#
_symmetry.space_group_name_H-M   'P 1'
#
loop_
_entity.id
_entity.type
_entity.pdbx_description
1 polymer ?
#
loop_
_entity_poly.entity_id
_entity_poly.type
_entity_poly.pdbx_seq_one_letter_code
_entity_poly.pdbx_strand_id
1 'polypeptide(L)'
;SHAVVTVPAYFNDAQQQATEDAGQIAGLLRVINEPTAAALAYGLDRSDNSVIAVHDLGGGTLHISILEMQKGVFEVKSTNGDTHLGGEDFDIALVTHIL
;
A
#
# COMPACT_ATOMS: atom_id res chain seq x y z
N SER A 1 17.52 -10.09 -13.80
CA SER A 1 16.87 -8.87 -13.27
C SER A 1 16.03 -9.28 -12.10
N HIS A 2 15.94 -8.47 -11.07
CA HIS A 2 15.31 -8.80 -9.80
C HIS A 2 14.36 -7.66 -9.43
N ALA A 3 13.09 -7.97 -9.16
CA ALA A 3 12.10 -6.96 -8.79
C ALA A 3 11.41 -7.30 -7.47
N VAL A 4 10.89 -6.25 -6.83
CA VAL A 4 10.02 -6.32 -5.67
C VAL A 4 8.66 -5.77 -6.08
N VAL A 5 7.58 -6.46 -5.72
CA VAL A 5 6.20 -6.06 -6.05
C VAL A 5 5.48 -5.66 -4.78
N THR A 6 4.69 -4.59 -4.83
CA THR A 6 3.87 -4.19 -3.69
C THR A 6 2.56 -5.00 -3.63
N VAL A 7 2.06 -5.27 -2.43
CA VAL A 7 0.74 -5.84 -2.19
C VAL A 7 -0.06 -5.00 -1.19
N PRO A 8 -1.40 -4.98 -1.28
CA PRO A 8 -2.21 -4.24 -0.32
C PRO A 8 -2.04 -4.76 1.10
N ALA A 9 -2.02 -3.86 2.08
CA ALA A 9 -1.74 -4.19 3.48
C ALA A 9 -2.77 -5.10 4.16
N TYR A 10 -3.98 -5.16 3.60
CA TYR A 10 -5.08 -5.98 4.10
C TYR A 10 -5.13 -7.37 3.43
N PHE A 11 -4.20 -7.68 2.51
CA PHE A 11 -4.12 -9.02 1.94
C PHE A 11 -3.82 -10.05 3.03
N ASN A 12 -4.61 -11.11 3.04
CA ASN A 12 -4.31 -12.29 3.85
C ASN A 12 -3.18 -13.11 3.23
N ASP A 13 -2.69 -14.09 3.99
CA ASP A 13 -1.56 -14.94 3.59
C ASP A 13 -1.77 -15.62 2.22
N ALA A 14 -3.00 -16.06 1.92
CA ALA A 14 -3.30 -16.71 0.64
C ALA A 14 -3.24 -15.75 -0.54
N GLN A 15 -3.69 -14.50 -0.37
CA GLN A 15 -3.61 -13.46 -1.41
C GLN A 15 -2.16 -12.99 -1.62
N GLN A 16 -1.37 -12.88 -0.54
CA GLN A 16 0.05 -12.57 -0.64
C GLN A 16 0.79 -13.69 -1.38
N GLN A 17 0.55 -14.95 -1.01
CA GLN A 17 1.16 -16.11 -1.67
C GLN A 17 0.79 -16.16 -3.16
N ALA A 18 -0.49 -15.92 -3.51
CA ALA A 18 -0.91 -15.88 -4.90
C ALA A 18 -0.15 -14.80 -5.72
N THR A 19 0.18 -13.66 -5.09
CA THR A 19 0.96 -12.60 -5.72
C THR A 19 2.44 -12.98 -5.84
N GLU A 20 3.01 -13.63 -4.82
CA GLU A 20 4.37 -14.18 -4.89
C GLU A 20 4.50 -15.22 -6.00
N ASP A 21 3.55 -16.14 -6.11
CA ASP A 21 3.53 -17.19 -7.13
C ASP A 21 3.46 -16.58 -8.54
N ALA A 22 2.59 -15.58 -8.74
CA ALA A 22 2.54 -14.81 -9.98
C ALA A 22 3.87 -14.10 -10.27
N GLY A 23 4.52 -13.56 -9.24
CA GLY A 23 5.85 -12.99 -9.31
C GLY A 23 6.90 -14.01 -9.74
N GLN A 24 6.90 -15.22 -9.19
CA GLN A 24 7.83 -16.29 -9.56
C GLN A 24 7.66 -16.73 -11.01
N ILE A 25 6.42 -16.86 -11.49
CA ILE A 25 6.10 -17.15 -12.89
C ILE A 25 6.69 -16.08 -13.82
N ALA A 26 6.68 -14.81 -13.39
CA ALA A 26 7.25 -13.68 -14.11
C ALA A 26 8.76 -13.46 -13.87
N GLY A 27 9.42 -14.27 -13.03
CA GLY A 27 10.85 -14.14 -12.71
C GLY A 27 11.19 -13.04 -11.71
N LEU A 28 10.27 -12.70 -10.80
CA LEU A 28 10.42 -11.68 -9.75
C LEU A 28 10.80 -12.31 -8.39
N LEU A 29 11.30 -11.50 -7.44
CA LEU A 29 12.03 -11.99 -6.27
C LEU A 29 11.23 -11.99 -4.96
N ARG A 30 10.43 -10.95 -4.68
CA ARG A 30 9.74 -10.76 -3.39
C ARG A 30 8.53 -9.84 -3.50
N VAL A 31 7.61 -9.95 -2.54
CA VAL A 31 6.54 -8.96 -2.30
C VAL A 31 6.82 -8.12 -1.04
N ILE A 32 6.21 -6.94 -0.96
CA ILE A 32 6.22 -6.06 0.23
C ILE A 32 4.87 -5.35 0.36
N ASN A 33 4.43 -5.03 1.58
CA ASN A 33 3.20 -4.27 1.76
C ASN A 33 3.33 -2.83 1.24
N GLU A 34 2.30 -2.34 0.56
CA GLU A 34 2.18 -0.96 0.04
C GLU A 34 2.48 0.13 1.09
N PRO A 35 1.87 0.15 2.29
CA PRO A 35 2.15 1.20 3.27
C PRO A 35 3.58 1.14 3.78
N THR A 36 4.18 -0.05 3.85
CA THR A 36 5.60 -0.20 4.21
C THR A 36 6.49 0.35 3.10
N ALA A 37 6.18 0.08 1.83
CA ALA A 37 6.92 0.64 0.70
C ALA A 37 6.83 2.18 0.66
N ALA A 38 5.64 2.74 0.89
CA ALA A 38 5.42 4.19 0.97
C ALA A 38 6.18 4.81 2.15
N ALA A 39 6.11 4.19 3.33
CA ALA A 39 6.80 4.68 4.53
C ALA A 39 8.32 4.57 4.40
N LEU A 40 8.83 3.50 3.78
CA LEU A 40 10.25 3.36 3.42
C LEU A 40 10.67 4.53 2.53
N ALA A 41 9.95 4.80 1.44
CA ALA A 41 10.26 5.91 0.54
C ALA A 41 10.26 7.27 1.27
N TYR A 42 9.36 7.46 2.23
CA TYR A 42 9.29 8.68 3.06
C TYR A 42 10.40 8.77 4.13
N GLY A 43 10.82 7.64 4.69
CA GLY A 43 11.70 7.56 5.86
C GLY A 43 13.14 7.13 5.59
N LEU A 44 13.54 6.94 4.32
CA LEU A 44 14.89 6.49 3.93
C LEU A 44 16.04 7.26 4.61
N ASP A 45 15.88 8.58 4.82
CA ASP A 45 16.90 9.43 5.45
C ASP A 45 16.57 9.84 6.90
N ARG A 46 15.55 9.22 7.52
CA ARG A 46 15.06 9.58 8.85
C ARG A 46 15.38 8.48 9.86
N SER A 47 16.02 8.86 10.96
CA SER A 47 16.36 7.94 12.06
C SER A 47 15.48 8.08 13.31
N ASP A 48 14.66 9.12 13.37
CA ASP A 48 13.91 9.47 14.58
C ASP A 48 12.68 8.60 14.75
N ASN A 49 12.40 8.18 15.98
CA ASN A 49 11.18 7.45 16.28
C ASN A 49 9.96 8.33 15.94
N SER A 50 9.06 7.81 15.11
CA SER A 50 7.90 8.57 14.64
C SER A 50 6.72 7.67 14.35
N VAL A 51 5.53 8.27 14.42
CA VAL A 51 4.29 7.65 13.95
C VAL A 51 3.96 8.25 12.59
N ILE A 52 3.71 7.40 11.61
CA ILE A 52 3.45 7.76 10.22
C ILE A 52 2.05 7.28 9.87
N ALA A 53 1.22 8.17 9.34
CA ALA A 53 -0.02 7.80 8.69
C ALA A 53 0.21 7.77 7.18
N VAL A 54 0.04 6.61 6.55
CA VAL A 54 -0.02 6.47 5.10
C VAL A 54 -1.48 6.54 4.69
N HIS A 55 -1.81 7.52 3.85
CA HIS A 55 -3.13 7.70 3.25
C HIS A 55 -3.03 7.38 1.77
N ASP A 56 -3.53 6.22 1.38
CA ASP A 56 -3.50 5.70 0.01
C ASP A 56 -4.90 5.80 -0.60
N LEU A 57 -5.10 6.78 -1.48
CA LEU A 57 -6.32 6.99 -2.23
C LEU A 57 -6.05 6.61 -3.69
N GLY A 58 -6.38 5.37 -4.03
CA GLY A 58 -6.17 4.80 -5.34
C GLY A 58 -7.34 5.05 -6.29
N GLY A 59 -7.37 4.28 -7.39
CA GLY A 59 -8.41 4.39 -8.42
C GLY A 59 -9.79 3.89 -7.98
N GLY A 60 -9.86 2.86 -7.14
CA GLY A 60 -11.15 2.30 -6.67
C GLY A 60 -11.18 1.96 -5.19
N THR A 61 -10.08 2.21 -4.48
CA THR A 61 -9.98 1.91 -3.05
C THR A 61 -9.29 3.04 -2.29
N LEU A 62 -9.65 3.17 -1.02
CA LEU A 62 -9.05 4.07 -0.06
C LEU A 62 -8.55 3.24 1.12
N HIS A 63 -7.27 3.34 1.45
CA HIS A 63 -6.68 2.69 2.62
C HIS A 63 -5.89 3.68 3.46
N ILE A 64 -6.01 3.54 4.78
CA ILE A 64 -5.22 4.28 5.75
C ILE A 64 -4.50 3.28 6.64
N SER A 65 -3.19 3.43 6.73
CA SER A 65 -2.34 2.63 7.63
C SER A 65 -1.59 3.54 8.59
N ILE A 66 -1.56 3.16 9.86
CA ILE A 66 -0.71 3.78 10.89
C ILE A 66 0.50 2.88 11.09
N LEU A 67 1.68 3.45 10.92
CA LEU A 67 2.96 2.78 11.09
C LEU A 67 3.75 3.46 12.20
N GLU A 68 4.51 2.66 12.92
CA GLU A 68 5.49 3.13 13.86
C GLU A 68 6.89 2.87 13.28
N MET A 69 7.71 3.92 13.21
CA MET A 69 9.11 3.80 12.83
C MET A 69 9.97 3.81 14.08
N GLN A 70 10.79 2.78 14.27
CA GLN A 70 11.78 2.70 15.33
C GLN A 70 13.12 2.22 14.76
N LYS A 71 14.17 3.04 14.89
CA LYS A 71 15.53 2.71 14.42
C LYS A 71 15.57 2.23 12.95
N GLY A 72 14.79 2.88 12.08
CA GLY A 72 14.69 2.53 10.65
C GLY A 72 13.85 1.28 10.33
N VAL A 73 13.22 0.66 11.33
CA VAL A 73 12.26 -0.45 11.14
C VAL A 73 10.84 0.12 11.19
N PHE A 74 10.01 -0.29 10.23
CA PHE A 74 8.60 0.10 10.15
C PHE A 74 7.71 -1.06 10.58
N GLU A 75 6.80 -0.80 11.51
CA GLU A 75 5.78 -1.75 11.94
C GLU A 75 4.38 -1.18 11.65
N VAL A 76 3.54 -1.93 10.94
CA VAL A 76 2.14 -1.56 10.73
C VAL A 76 1.36 -1.82 12.02
N LYS A 77 0.81 -0.78 12.63
CA LYS A 77 0.03 -0.88 13.88
C LYS A 77 -1.45 -1.10 13.64
N SER A 78 -1.99 -0.50 12.58
CA SER A 78 -3.38 -0.64 12.19
C SER A 78 -3.57 -0.26 10.73
N THR A 79 -4.49 -0.94 10.07
CA THR A 79 -4.95 -0.61 8.72
C THR A 79 -6.47 -0.65 8.68
N ASN A 80 -7.09 0.32 8.02
CA ASN A 80 -8.51 0.30 7.68
C ASN A 80 -8.72 1.01 6.33
N GLY A 81 -9.93 0.95 5.77
CA GLY A 81 -10.22 1.60 4.49
C GLY A 81 -11.60 1.27 3.96
N ASP A 82 -11.84 1.70 2.73
CA ASP A 82 -13.02 1.41 1.93
C ASP A 82 -12.58 0.83 0.58
N THR A 83 -13.06 -0.38 0.26
CA THR A 83 -12.73 -1.08 -0.98
C THR A 83 -13.59 -0.64 -2.17
N HIS A 84 -14.46 0.35 -1.99
CA HIS A 84 -15.37 0.88 -3.01
C HIS A 84 -15.39 2.42 -3.02
N LEU A 85 -14.27 3.04 -2.65
CA LEU A 85 -14.10 4.49 -2.71
C LEU A 85 -12.75 4.80 -3.33
N GLY A 86 -12.72 5.54 -4.43
CA GLY A 86 -11.48 5.96 -5.08
C GLY A 86 -11.65 6.99 -6.20
N GLY A 87 -10.61 7.10 -7.02
CA GLY A 87 -10.57 7.89 -8.26
C GLY A 87 -11.84 7.80 -9.12
N GLU A 88 -12.37 6.59 -9.29
CA GLU A 88 -13.54 6.31 -10.13
C GLU A 88 -14.80 7.03 -9.63
N ASP A 89 -14.99 7.14 -8.31
CA ASP A 89 -16.11 7.90 -7.74
C ASP A 89 -16.00 9.39 -8.06
N PHE A 90 -14.77 9.94 -8.03
CA PHE A 90 -14.54 11.33 -8.42
C PHE A 90 -14.80 11.53 -9.91
N ASP A 91 -14.36 10.60 -10.75
CA ASP A 91 -14.62 10.63 -12.20
C ASP A 91 -16.14 10.59 -12.47
N ILE A 92 -16.88 9.70 -11.81
CA ILE A 92 -18.36 9.61 -11.92
C ILE A 92 -19.04 10.89 -11.44
N ALA A 93 -18.58 11.47 -10.33
CA ALA A 93 -19.12 12.71 -9.81
C ALA A 93 -18.91 13.87 -10.79
N LEU A 94 -17.74 13.95 -11.42
CA LEU A 94 -17.45 14.94 -12.47
C LEU A 94 -18.32 14.72 -13.71
N VAL A 95 -18.48 13.48 -14.16
CA VAL A 95 -19.35 13.15 -15.29
C VAL A 95 -20.80 13.54 -15.00
N THR A 96 -21.31 13.21 -13.80
CA THR A 96 -22.67 13.53 -13.35
C THR A 96 -22.91 15.03 -13.22
N HIS A 97 -21.86 15.80 -12.91
CA HIS A 97 -21.97 17.26 -12.84
C HIS A 97 -22.01 17.93 -14.22
N ILE A 98 -21.31 17.35 -15.20
CA ILE A 98 -21.16 17.91 -16.55
C ILE A 98 -22.31 17.50 -17.49
N LEU A 99 -22.83 16.28 -17.35
CA LEU A 99 -23.90 15.72 -18.18
C LEU A 99 -25.29 15.99 -17.60
#